data_AF-A0A098LQY6-F1
#
_entry.id   AF-A0A098LQY6-F1
#
_cell.length_a   1.000
_cell.length_b   1.000
_cell.length_c   1.000
_cell.angle_alpha   90.00
_cell.angle_beta   90.00
_cell.angle_gamma   90.00
#
_symmetry.space_group_name_H-M   'P 1'
#
loop_
_entity.id
_entity.type
_entity.pdbx_description
1 polymer ?
#
loop_
_entity_poly.entity_id
_entity_poly.type
_entity_poly.pdbx_seq_one_letter_code
_entity_poly.pdbx_strand_id
1 'polypeptide(L)'
;MRKLKYILIIIFFALTNIVFSQVSGTILMDSLSLPGAEIKFKKSDKGVMADFDGNFVLPLESEIKNNILVISYAGLSIEIKNIELKNGKLNIGEFEIPYFKDISITEFEQLSESEKENCLPTYCWGQLLGYFSTDKLEKEYLTLNCREKITEFEFNPTTKTIIVDWNLIKECK
;
A
#
# COMPACT_ATOMS: atom_id res chain seq x y z
N MET A 1 -12.65 -35.70 41.66
CA MET A 1 -12.52 -34.26 41.32
C MET A 1 -11.10 -33.79 40.99
N ARG A 2 -10.02 -34.32 41.62
CA ARG A 2 -8.63 -33.88 41.32
C ARG A 2 -8.21 -34.12 39.87
N LYS A 3 -8.51 -35.29 39.29
CA LYS A 3 -8.17 -35.65 37.89
C LYS A 3 -8.91 -34.80 36.84
N LEU A 4 -10.15 -34.38 37.13
CA LEU A 4 -10.93 -33.50 36.25
C LEU A 4 -10.36 -32.07 36.21
N LYS A 5 -9.84 -31.56 37.34
CA LYS A 5 -9.13 -30.26 37.39
C LYS A 5 -7.86 -30.25 36.53
N TYR A 6 -7.10 -31.34 36.52
CA TYR A 6 -5.91 -31.44 35.66
C TYR A 6 -6.26 -31.53 34.17
N ILE A 7 -7.36 -32.21 33.82
CA ILE A 7 -7.85 -32.25 32.43
C ILE A 7 -8.29 -30.85 31.95
N LEU A 8 -8.97 -30.07 32.81
CA LEU A 8 -9.35 -28.69 32.46
C LEU A 8 -8.14 -27.77 32.25
N ILE A 9 -7.07 -27.93 33.03
CA ILE A 9 -5.83 -27.15 32.89
C ILE A 9 -5.11 -27.49 31.57
N ILE A 10 -5.11 -28.76 31.18
CA ILE A 10 -4.52 -29.21 29.90
C ILE A 10 -5.31 -28.68 28.71
N ILE A 11 -6.65 -28.68 28.78
CA ILE A 11 -7.52 -28.12 27.73
C ILE A 11 -7.36 -26.60 27.63
N PHE A 12 -7.20 -25.88 28.74
CA PHE A 12 -6.95 -24.45 28.74
C PHE A 12 -5.60 -24.07 28.12
N PHE A 13 -4.56 -24.91 28.28
CA PHE A 13 -3.26 -24.72 27.62
C PHE A 13 -3.30 -25.06 26.12
N ALA A 14 -4.11 -26.04 25.72
CA ALA A 14 -4.24 -26.47 24.32
C ALA A 14 -4.99 -25.46 23.42
N LEU A 15 -5.70 -24.48 24.00
CA LEU A 15 -6.40 -23.43 23.26
C LEU A 15 -5.51 -22.24 22.87
N THR A 16 -4.24 -22.24 23.27
CA THR A 16 -3.34 -21.14 22.96
C THR A 16 -2.53 -21.44 21.71
N ASN A 17 -2.56 -20.47 20.78
CA ASN A 17 -1.71 -20.33 19.58
C ASN A 17 -2.25 -20.90 18.26
N ILE A 18 -3.43 -20.43 17.83
CA ILE A 18 -3.66 -20.30 16.39
C ILE A 18 -2.94 -19.01 15.95
N VAL A 19 -1.69 -19.13 15.51
CA VAL A 19 -0.97 -18.03 14.87
C VAL A 19 -1.46 -17.94 13.44
N PHE A 20 -2.42 -17.04 13.19
CA PHE A 20 -2.80 -16.71 11.82
C PHE A 20 -1.64 -15.98 11.14
N SER A 21 -1.34 -16.37 9.90
CA SER A 21 -0.39 -15.63 9.09
C SER A 21 -0.95 -14.23 8.82
N GLN A 22 -0.10 -13.22 8.77
CA GLN A 22 -0.54 -11.84 8.54
C GLN A 22 0.54 -11.04 7.81
N VAL A 23 0.09 -10.09 7.01
CA VAL A 23 0.94 -9.04 6.45
C VAL A 23 0.61 -7.74 7.16
N SER A 24 1.62 -7.01 7.61
CA SER A 24 1.46 -5.70 8.25
C SER A 24 2.44 -4.69 7.68
N GLY A 25 2.17 -3.42 7.92
CA GLY A 25 3.05 -2.32 7.55
C GLY A 25 2.40 -0.99 7.90
N THR A 26 3.04 0.09 7.45
CA THR A 26 2.59 1.46 7.66
C THR A 26 2.54 2.17 6.32
N ILE A 27 1.42 2.81 6.01
CA ILE A 27 1.25 3.59 4.78
C ILE A 27 1.39 5.06 5.13
N LEU A 28 2.24 5.74 4.37
CA LEU A 28 2.56 7.15 4.54
C LEU A 28 2.26 7.92 3.25
N MET A 29 2.19 9.24 3.36
CA MET A 29 2.18 10.17 2.24
C MET A 29 2.85 11.46 2.72
N ASP A 30 3.91 11.89 2.05
CA ASP A 30 4.77 13.00 2.48
C ASP A 30 5.29 12.84 3.92
N SER A 31 5.76 11.63 4.25
CA SER A 31 6.21 11.24 5.61
C SER A 31 5.15 11.32 6.72
N LEU A 32 3.88 11.56 6.39
CA LEU A 32 2.76 11.56 7.33
C LEU A 32 1.94 10.28 7.19
N SER A 33 1.39 9.79 8.29
CA SER A 33 0.47 8.64 8.31
C SER A 33 -0.70 8.84 7.37
N LEU A 34 -1.01 7.82 6.56
CA LEU A 34 -2.08 7.86 5.58
C LEU A 34 -3.26 6.96 6.00
N PRO A 35 -4.20 7.46 6.82
CA PRO A 35 -5.40 6.71 7.18
C PRO A 35 -6.31 6.47 5.97
N GLY A 36 -6.99 5.32 5.97
CA GLY A 36 -7.98 4.98 4.96
C GLY A 36 -7.40 4.48 3.63
N ALA A 37 -6.08 4.35 3.50
CA ALA A 37 -5.48 3.58 2.41
C ALA A 37 -6.00 2.13 2.45
N GLU A 38 -6.43 1.59 1.31
CA GLU A 38 -6.92 0.22 1.20
C GLU A 38 -5.77 -0.72 0.85
N ILE A 39 -5.65 -1.83 1.59
CA ILE A 39 -4.66 -2.89 1.37
C ILE A 39 -5.38 -4.22 1.14
N LYS A 40 -5.11 -4.86 0.00
CA LYS A 40 -5.64 -6.20 -0.33
C LYS A 40 -4.74 -6.96 -1.29
N PHE A 41 -4.92 -8.27 -1.38
CA PHE A 41 -4.34 -9.04 -2.48
C PHE A 41 -5.18 -8.89 -3.74
N LYS A 42 -4.53 -8.78 -4.91
CA LYS A 42 -5.20 -8.50 -6.19
C LYS A 42 -6.35 -9.46 -6.56
N LYS A 43 -6.30 -10.70 -6.08
CA LYS A 43 -7.32 -11.75 -6.31
C LYS A 43 -8.25 -11.98 -5.12
N SER A 44 -8.18 -11.13 -4.09
CA SER A 44 -8.98 -11.23 -2.87
C SER A 44 -9.96 -10.07 -2.80
N ASP A 45 -11.22 -10.39 -2.54
CA ASP A 45 -12.25 -9.38 -2.22
C ASP A 45 -12.13 -8.90 -0.77
N LYS A 46 -11.34 -9.58 0.05
CA LYS A 46 -11.05 -9.18 1.43
C LYS A 46 -9.83 -8.26 1.45
N GLY A 47 -10.02 -7.08 2.01
CA GLY A 47 -9.00 -6.06 2.25
C GLY A 47 -9.18 -5.44 3.63
N VAL A 48 -8.18 -4.65 4.02
CA VAL A 48 -8.19 -3.85 5.23
C VAL A 48 -7.90 -2.39 4.89
N MET A 49 -8.23 -1.48 5.78
CA MET A 49 -7.86 -0.07 5.66
C MET A 49 -6.81 0.28 6.71
N ALA A 50 -5.88 1.15 6.35
CA ALA A 50 -4.93 1.73 7.29
C ALA A 50 -5.66 2.56 8.36
N ASP A 51 -5.22 2.44 9.61
CA ASP A 51 -5.76 3.18 10.76
C ASP A 51 -5.26 4.64 10.81
N PHE A 52 -5.60 5.37 11.88
CA PHE A 52 -5.21 6.77 12.07
C PHE A 52 -3.70 7.01 12.06
N ASP A 53 -2.92 6.00 12.45
CA ASP A 53 -1.46 6.04 12.46
C ASP A 53 -0.88 5.50 11.13
N GLY A 54 -1.73 5.20 10.14
CA GLY A 54 -1.33 4.64 8.85
C GLY A 54 -1.00 3.15 8.93
N ASN A 55 -1.17 2.50 10.07
CA ASN A 55 -0.82 1.10 10.26
C ASN A 55 -1.91 0.18 9.72
N PHE A 56 -1.53 -1.00 9.23
CA PHE A 56 -2.48 -2.03 8.83
C PHE A 56 -2.02 -3.42 9.26
N VAL A 57 -2.99 -4.31 9.43
CA VAL A 57 -2.77 -5.76 9.60
C VAL A 57 -3.77 -6.49 8.71
N LEU A 58 -3.28 -7.10 7.65
CA LEU A 58 -4.04 -7.94 6.74
C LEU A 58 -3.89 -9.42 7.15
N PRO A 59 -4.92 -10.04 7.74
CA PRO A 59 -4.88 -11.45 8.08
C PRO A 59 -4.90 -12.33 6.82
N LEU A 60 -4.20 -13.46 6.87
CA LEU A 60 -4.16 -14.45 5.81
C LEU A 60 -4.82 -15.74 6.27
N GLU A 61 -5.63 -16.31 5.37
CA GLU A 61 -6.30 -17.59 5.59
C GLU A 61 -5.39 -18.79 5.26
N SER A 62 -4.37 -18.57 4.42
CA SER A 62 -3.45 -19.61 3.95
C SER A 62 -2.08 -19.03 3.56
N GLU A 63 -1.13 -19.93 3.31
CA GLU A 63 0.17 -19.60 2.72
C GLU A 63 -0.01 -18.89 1.37
N ILE A 64 0.75 -17.82 1.15
CA ILE A 64 0.78 -17.09 -0.12
C ILE A 64 2.13 -17.28 -0.80
N LYS A 65 2.09 -17.63 -2.09
CA LYS A 65 3.26 -17.69 -2.97
C LYS A 65 3.01 -16.85 -4.20
N ASN A 66 3.99 -16.04 -4.59
CA ASN A 66 3.96 -15.21 -5.78
C ASN A 66 2.64 -14.39 -5.91
N ASN A 67 2.24 -13.74 -4.82
CA ASN A 67 1.04 -12.92 -4.79
C ASN A 67 1.36 -11.44 -5.06
N ILE A 68 0.32 -10.69 -5.43
CA ILE A 68 0.39 -9.25 -5.68
C ILE A 68 -0.39 -8.56 -4.57
N LEU A 69 0.32 -7.82 -3.72
CA LEU A 69 -0.31 -6.94 -2.73
C LEU A 69 -0.59 -5.60 -3.40
N VAL A 70 -1.81 -5.12 -3.25
CA VAL A 70 -2.28 -3.85 -3.79
C VAL A 70 -2.53 -2.91 -2.64
N ILE A 71 -1.91 -1.74 -2.70
CA ILE A 71 -2.16 -0.62 -1.79
C ILE A 71 -2.78 0.49 -2.64
N SER A 72 -3.97 0.97 -2.31
CA SER A 72 -4.68 1.97 -3.10
C SER A 72 -5.20 3.13 -2.27
N TYR A 73 -5.04 4.34 -2.79
CA TYR A 73 -5.52 5.57 -2.17
C TYR A 73 -5.80 6.62 -3.24
N ALA A 74 -6.92 7.34 -3.12
CA ALA A 74 -7.28 8.47 -3.98
C ALA A 74 -7.12 8.24 -5.50
N GLY A 75 -7.35 7.02 -5.98
CA GLY A 75 -7.26 6.66 -7.40
C GLY A 75 -5.85 6.31 -7.90
N LEU A 76 -4.83 6.33 -7.04
CA LEU A 76 -3.51 5.75 -7.29
C LEU A 76 -3.40 4.38 -6.62
N SER A 77 -2.71 3.43 -7.25
CA SER A 77 -2.45 2.11 -6.69
C SER A 77 -0.98 1.72 -6.79
N ILE A 78 -0.47 0.98 -5.81
CA ILE A 78 0.84 0.33 -5.83
C ILE A 78 0.63 -1.18 -5.80
N GLU A 79 1.13 -1.88 -6.81
CA GLU A 79 1.19 -3.33 -6.90
C GLU A 79 2.59 -3.82 -6.56
N ILE A 80 2.71 -4.47 -5.40
CA ILE A 80 3.94 -5.13 -4.97
C ILE A 80 3.84 -6.60 -5.42
N LYS A 81 4.63 -6.95 -6.44
CA LYS A 81 4.65 -8.29 -7.02
C LYS A 81 5.57 -9.22 -6.23
N ASN A 82 5.40 -10.53 -6.44
CA ASN A 82 6.27 -11.57 -5.90
C ASN A 82 6.35 -11.60 -4.35
N ILE A 83 5.26 -11.22 -3.66
CA ILE A 83 5.17 -11.42 -2.21
C ILE A 83 4.99 -12.91 -1.91
N GLU A 84 5.80 -13.40 -0.97
CA GLU A 84 5.75 -14.76 -0.46
C GLU A 84 5.73 -14.77 1.06
N LEU A 85 4.85 -15.59 1.63
CA LEU A 85 4.79 -15.85 3.05
C LEU A 85 4.31 -17.28 3.29
N LYS A 86 5.22 -18.12 3.79
CA LYS A 86 4.94 -19.53 4.08
C LYS A 86 4.06 -19.69 5.31
N ASN A 87 4.52 -19.13 6.44
CA ASN A 87 3.81 -19.08 7.71
C ASN A 87 4.36 -17.92 8.55
N GLY A 88 3.50 -17.28 9.35
CA GLY A 88 3.90 -16.28 10.35
C GLY A 88 3.55 -14.85 9.95
N LYS A 89 4.35 -13.89 10.45
CA LYS A 89 4.10 -12.47 10.24
C LYS A 89 5.11 -11.91 9.24
N LEU A 90 4.62 -11.25 8.20
CA LEU A 90 5.43 -10.43 7.30
C LEU A 90 5.15 -8.97 7.61
N ASN A 91 6.17 -8.25 8.06
CA ASN A 91 6.10 -6.79 8.08
C ASN A 91 6.75 -6.28 6.78
N ILE A 92 5.99 -5.56 5.96
CA ILE A 92 6.52 -4.95 4.74
C ILE A 92 7.19 -3.60 5.04
N GLY A 93 7.03 -3.06 6.25
CA GLY A 93 7.57 -1.78 6.68
C GLY A 93 6.74 -0.59 6.22
N GLU A 94 7.40 0.54 5.97
CA GLU A 94 6.77 1.81 5.62
C GLU A 94 6.67 1.98 4.11
N PHE A 95 5.50 2.38 3.59
CA PHE A 95 5.31 2.64 2.16
C PHE A 95 4.75 4.04 1.97
N GLU A 96 5.50 4.91 1.31
CA GLU A 96 5.02 6.24 0.95
C GLU A 96 4.30 6.19 -0.39
N ILE A 97 3.01 6.53 -0.39
CA ILE A 97 2.23 6.73 -1.61
C ILE A 97 2.72 8.02 -2.28
N PRO A 98 3.19 7.97 -3.54
CA PRO A 98 3.62 9.19 -4.23
C PRO A 98 2.41 9.98 -4.73
N TYR A 99 2.66 11.22 -5.16
CA TYR A 99 1.66 12.08 -5.76
C TYR A 99 1.66 11.96 -7.29
N PHE A 100 0.49 12.21 -7.87
CA PHE A 100 0.42 12.66 -9.27
C PHE A 100 1.16 13.99 -9.41
N LYS A 101 1.67 14.25 -10.62
CA LYS A 101 2.42 15.47 -10.87
C LYS A 101 1.52 16.70 -10.72
N ASP A 102 1.93 17.65 -9.88
CA ASP A 102 1.27 18.96 -9.79
C ASP A 102 1.76 19.86 -10.95
N ILE A 103 0.83 20.52 -11.63
CA ILE A 103 1.11 21.45 -12.71
C ILE A 103 0.34 22.75 -12.51
N SER A 104 1.01 23.86 -12.79
CA SER A 104 0.39 25.18 -12.73
C SER A 104 -0.67 25.37 -13.82
N ILE A 105 -1.53 26.38 -13.64
CA ILE A 105 -2.54 26.77 -14.64
C ILE A 105 -1.87 27.11 -15.98
N THR A 106 -0.74 27.82 -15.95
CA THR A 106 0.00 28.19 -17.18
C THR A 106 0.61 26.99 -17.88
N GLU A 107 1.12 26.00 -17.13
CA GLU A 107 1.60 24.75 -17.72
C GLU A 107 0.45 23.97 -18.36
N PHE A 108 -0.70 23.87 -17.67
CA PHE A 108 -1.89 23.21 -18.20
C PHE A 108 -2.39 23.84 -19.51
N GLU A 109 -2.39 25.17 -19.61
CA GLU A 109 -2.80 25.89 -20.83
C GLU A 109 -1.92 25.57 -22.05
N GLN A 110 -0.66 25.19 -21.83
CA GLN A 110 0.30 24.84 -22.88
C GLN A 110 0.19 23.38 -23.35
N LEU A 111 -0.56 22.53 -22.64
CA LEU A 111 -0.74 21.13 -22.99
C LEU A 111 -1.62 20.93 -24.23
N SER A 112 -1.41 19.82 -24.92
CA SER A 112 -2.34 19.34 -25.95
C SER A 112 -3.68 18.93 -25.34
N GLU A 113 -4.77 18.95 -26.12
CA GLU A 113 -6.10 18.54 -25.63
C GLU A 113 -6.10 17.11 -25.08
N SER A 114 -5.36 16.20 -25.71
CA SER A 114 -5.20 14.82 -25.22
C SER A 114 -4.48 14.72 -23.88
N GLU A 115 -3.53 15.61 -23.59
CA GLU A 115 -2.85 15.63 -22.29
C GLU A 115 -3.74 16.21 -21.20
N LYS A 116 -4.58 17.20 -21.55
CA LYS A 116 -5.56 17.80 -20.62
C LYS A 116 -6.59 16.79 -20.13
N GLU A 117 -6.93 15.77 -20.92
CA GLU A 117 -7.84 14.69 -20.51
C GLU A 117 -7.34 13.92 -19.27
N ASN A 118 -6.01 13.90 -19.05
CA ASN A 118 -5.40 13.22 -17.90
C ASN A 118 -5.23 14.15 -16.68
N CYS A 119 -5.73 15.37 -16.73
CA CYS A 119 -5.54 16.37 -15.69
C CYS A 119 -6.79 16.53 -14.81
N LEU A 120 -6.59 16.58 -13.49
CA LEU A 120 -7.65 16.85 -12.52
C LEU A 120 -7.45 18.23 -11.89
N PRO A 121 -8.45 19.13 -11.89
CA PRO A 121 -8.29 20.45 -11.32
C PRO A 121 -8.18 20.39 -9.79
N THR A 122 -7.33 21.24 -9.24
CA THR A 122 -7.11 21.39 -7.81
C THR A 122 -7.72 22.70 -7.33
N TYR A 123 -8.50 22.65 -6.26
CA TYR A 123 -9.17 23.82 -5.70
C TYR A 123 -8.87 23.96 -4.21
N CYS A 124 -8.78 25.19 -3.76
CA CYS A 124 -8.77 25.53 -2.34
C CYS A 124 -9.79 26.64 -2.10
N TRP A 125 -10.81 26.35 -1.28
CA TRP A 125 -11.93 27.27 -1.02
C TRP A 125 -12.63 27.80 -2.29
N GLY A 126 -12.71 26.98 -3.34
CA GLY A 126 -13.31 27.34 -4.62
C GLY A 126 -12.39 28.10 -5.59
N GLN A 127 -11.20 28.50 -5.16
CA GLN A 127 -10.18 29.05 -6.05
C GLN A 127 -9.41 27.93 -6.74
N LEU A 128 -9.33 27.97 -8.08
CA LEU A 128 -8.48 27.07 -8.86
C LEU A 128 -7.01 27.37 -8.54
N LEU A 129 -6.26 26.37 -8.08
CA LEU A 129 -4.84 26.50 -7.77
C LEU A 129 -3.93 25.97 -8.89
N GLY A 130 -4.40 24.96 -9.63
CA GLY A 130 -3.58 24.20 -10.57
C GLY A 130 -4.27 22.89 -10.96
N TYR A 131 -3.51 21.94 -11.46
CA TYR A 131 -4.02 20.63 -11.86
C TYR A 131 -3.07 19.50 -11.44
N PHE A 132 -3.59 18.32 -11.16
CA PHE A 132 -2.81 17.10 -11.09
C PHE A 132 -2.81 16.39 -12.44
N SER A 133 -1.64 16.21 -13.06
CA SER A 133 -1.43 15.35 -14.23
C SER A 133 -1.37 13.89 -13.75
N THR A 134 -2.45 13.15 -13.99
CA THR A 134 -2.63 11.78 -13.45
C THR A 134 -1.91 10.69 -14.25
N ASP A 135 -1.35 11.06 -15.39
CA ASP A 135 -0.49 10.24 -16.24
C ASP A 135 1.01 10.36 -15.89
N LYS A 136 1.35 11.18 -14.89
CA LYS A 136 2.73 11.38 -14.41
C LYS A 136 2.77 11.37 -12.89
N LEU A 137 3.91 10.98 -12.34
CA LEU A 137 4.19 11.09 -10.91
C LEU A 137 5.02 12.35 -10.64
N GLU A 138 4.81 12.96 -9.47
CA GLU A 138 5.57 14.12 -9.02
C GLU A 138 7.06 13.80 -8.85
N LYS A 139 7.34 12.58 -8.36
CA LYS A 139 8.69 12.07 -8.13
C LYS A 139 8.94 10.87 -9.04
N GLU A 140 10.11 10.83 -9.65
CA GLU A 140 10.62 9.68 -10.44
C GLU A 140 11.23 8.59 -9.56
N TYR A 141 10.87 8.56 -8.27
CA TYR A 141 11.34 7.58 -7.30
C TYR A 141 10.25 7.30 -6.26
N LEU A 142 10.34 6.13 -5.63
CA LEU A 142 9.48 5.73 -4.52
C LEU A 142 10.26 5.75 -3.21
N THR A 143 9.59 6.13 -2.12
CA THR A 143 10.10 5.98 -0.75
C THR A 143 9.37 4.81 -0.11
N LEU A 144 9.93 3.61 -0.20
CA LEU A 144 9.33 2.38 0.32
C LEU A 144 10.37 1.67 1.14
N ASN A 145 10.04 1.21 2.35
CA ASN A 145 10.75 0.33 3.31
C ASN A 145 12.28 0.51 3.46
N CYS A 146 12.86 1.46 2.74
CA CYS A 146 14.26 1.63 2.41
C CYS A 146 14.59 3.09 2.67
N ARG A 147 15.78 3.33 3.20
CA ARG A 147 16.32 4.70 3.33
C ARG A 147 16.66 5.30 1.97
N GLU A 148 16.94 4.45 0.99
CA GLU A 148 17.29 4.85 -0.37
C GLU A 148 16.05 4.93 -1.24
N LYS A 149 16.09 5.86 -2.20
CA LYS A 149 15.02 6.10 -3.16
C LYS A 149 15.02 5.00 -4.22
N ILE A 150 13.87 4.37 -4.44
CA ILE A 150 13.72 3.29 -5.42
C ILE A 150 13.32 3.88 -6.77
N THR A 151 14.19 3.75 -7.77
CA THR A 151 13.92 4.17 -9.16
C THR A 151 13.53 3.01 -10.07
N GLU A 152 13.72 1.77 -9.62
CA GLU A 152 13.37 0.56 -10.35
C GLU A 152 11.89 0.20 -10.11
N PHE A 153 11.01 0.92 -10.78
CA PHE A 153 9.57 0.64 -10.79
C PHE A 153 8.96 1.00 -12.15
N GLU A 154 7.76 0.51 -12.42
CA GLU A 154 6.97 0.85 -13.60
C GLU A 154 5.72 1.64 -13.16
N PHE A 155 5.38 2.69 -13.88
CA PHE A 155 4.11 3.39 -13.70
C PHE A 155 3.22 3.24 -14.94
N ASN A 156 2.04 2.66 -14.75
CA ASN A 156 1.01 2.57 -15.78
C ASN A 156 0.07 3.78 -15.67
N PRO A 157 0.13 4.75 -16.59
CA PRO A 157 -0.69 5.97 -16.52
C PRO A 157 -2.18 5.70 -16.76
N THR A 158 -2.53 4.66 -17.52
CA THR A 158 -3.93 4.32 -17.82
C THR A 158 -4.65 3.78 -16.58
N THR A 159 -4.01 2.89 -15.83
CA THR A 159 -4.57 2.30 -14.61
C THR A 159 -4.15 3.04 -13.35
N LYS A 160 -3.28 4.06 -13.48
CA LYS A 160 -2.71 4.84 -12.37
C LYS A 160 -2.07 3.91 -11.33
N THR A 161 -1.32 2.94 -11.83
CA THR A 161 -0.78 1.84 -11.03
C THR A 161 0.73 1.82 -11.11
N ILE A 162 1.38 1.88 -9.95
CA ILE A 162 2.80 1.69 -9.78
C ILE A 162 3.05 0.20 -9.55
N ILE A 163 4.07 -0.35 -10.19
CA ILE A 163 4.43 -1.75 -10.08
C ILE A 163 5.87 -1.83 -9.58
N VAL A 164 6.07 -2.55 -8.48
CA VAL A 164 7.38 -2.78 -7.87
C VAL A 164 7.52 -4.27 -7.49
N ASP A 165 8.73 -4.81 -7.63
CA ASP A 165 9.02 -6.19 -7.22
C ASP A 165 9.43 -6.23 -5.75
N TRP A 166 8.78 -7.10 -4.96
CA TRP A 166 9.14 -7.29 -3.56
C TRP A 166 10.61 -7.65 -3.35
N ASN A 167 11.22 -8.39 -4.28
CA ASN A 167 12.62 -8.79 -4.16
C ASN A 167 13.61 -7.62 -4.17
N LEU A 168 13.22 -6.47 -4.70
CA LEU A 168 14.05 -5.25 -4.71
C LEU A 168 14.03 -4.55 -3.34
N ILE A 169 12.96 -4.70 -2.57
CA ILE A 169 12.69 -3.89 -1.37
C ILE A 169 12.60 -4.70 -0.08
N LYS A 170 12.61 -6.05 -0.16
CA LYS A 170 12.47 -6.94 1.00
C LYS A 170 13.66 -6.92 1.97
N GLU A 171 14.86 -6.63 1.47
CA GLU A 171 16.10 -6.61 2.28
C GLU A 171 16.40 -5.21 2.87
N CYS A 172 15.52 -4.25 2.62
CA CYS A 172 15.68 -2.91 3.15
C CYS A 172 15.52 -2.90 4.68
N LYS A 173 16.35 -2.09 5.34
CA LYS A 173 16.51 -2.03 6.81
C LYS A 173 16.02 -0.72 7.39
#